data_AF-A0A497I1M0-F1
#
_entry.id   AF-A0A497I1M0-F1
#
_cell.length_a   1.000
_cell.length_b   1.000
_cell.length_c   1.000
_cell.angle_alpha   90.00
_cell.angle_beta   90.00
_cell.angle_gamma   90.00
#
_symmetry.space_group_name_H-M   'P 1'
#
loop_
_entity.id
_entity.type
_entity.pdbx_description
1 polymer ?
#
loop_
_entity_poly.entity_id
_entity_poly.type
_entity_poly.pdbx_seq_one_letter_code
_entity_poly.pdbx_strand_id
1 'polypeptide(L)' 'MSAEEIQTLIFETAKENEIKPRDFFKTIYRVILGVDQGPRAGSLIKIIGVERIKEIISEYR' A
#
# COMPACT_ATOMS: atom_id res chain seq x y z
N MET A 1 -6.17 -2.76 13.52
CA MET A 1 -5.78 -1.66 12.62
C MET A 1 -6.97 -1.20 11.78
N SER A 2 -7.24 0.10 11.81
CA SER A 2 -8.19 0.82 10.97
C SER A 2 -7.58 1.13 9.61
N ALA A 3 -8.41 1.47 8.63
CA ALA A 3 -7.94 1.93 7.32
C ALA A 3 -7.11 3.22 7.40
N GLU A 4 -7.39 4.06 8.41
CA GLU A 4 -6.66 5.30 8.65
C GLU A 4 -5.27 5.04 9.22
N GLU A 5 -5.15 4.15 10.22
CA GLU A 5 -3.85 3.74 10.77
C GLU A 5 -2.96 3.13 9.68
N ILE A 6 -3.52 2.27 8.81
CA ILE A 6 -2.78 1.69 7.69
C ILE A 6 -2.33 2.79 6.70
N GLN A 7 -3.22 3.74 6.38
CA GLN A 7 -2.86 4.86 5.51
C GLN A 7 -1.71 5.69 6.07
N THR A 8 -1.77 6.00 7.38
CA THR A 8 -0.74 6.77 8.08
C THR A 8 0.58 6.05 8.06
N LEU A 9 0.60 4.75 8.37
CA LEU A 9 1.82 3.94 8.32
C LEU A 9 2.44 3.90 6.92
N ILE A 10 1.65 3.73 5.86
CA ILE A 10 2.19 3.77 4.48
C ILE A 10 2.87 5.11 4.19
N PHE A 11 2.26 6.21 4.63
CA PHE A 11 2.79 7.55 4.44
C PHE A 11 4.06 7.80 5.26
N GLU A 12 4.08 7.37 6.52
CA GLU A 12 5.24 7.47 7.43
C GLU A 12 6.40 6.63 6.91
N THR A 13 6.15 5.36 6.54
CA THR A 13 7.17 4.49 5.94
C THR A 13 7.77 5.10 4.67
N ALA A 14 6.95 5.72 3.81
CA ALA A 14 7.49 6.42 2.63
C ALA A 14 8.45 7.54 3.04
N LYS A 15 8.05 8.38 4.01
CA LYS A 15 8.86 9.49 4.51
C LYS A 15 10.16 9.04 5.17
N GLU A 16 10.11 8.01 6.01
CA GLU A 16 11.28 7.45 6.70
C GLU A 16 12.33 6.90 5.75
N ASN A 17 11.90 6.43 4.56
CA ASN A 17 12.77 5.93 3.51
C ASN A 17 13.12 7.01 2.46
N GLU A 18 12.81 8.27 2.72
CA GLU A 18 13.01 9.41 1.79
C GLU A 18 12.33 9.22 0.42
N ILE A 19 11.29 8.38 0.37
CA ILE A 19 10.48 8.14 -0.82
C ILE A 19 9.33 9.14 -0.85
N LYS A 20 9.11 9.76 -2.01
CA LYS A 20 7.92 10.61 -2.21
C LYS A 20 6.67 9.76 -1.99
N PRO A 21 5.75 10.13 -1.07
CA PRO A 21 4.58 9.30 -0.75
C PRO A 21 3.77 8.91 -1.98
N ARG A 22 3.64 9.82 -2.95
CA ARG A 22 2.96 9.56 -4.23
C ARG A 22 3.54 8.37 -4.98
N ASP A 23 4.86 8.26 -5.05
CA ASP A 23 5.55 7.20 -5.79
C ASP A 23 5.43 5.86 -5.05
N PHE A 24 5.39 5.90 -3.71
CA PHE A 24 5.14 4.72 -2.90
C PHE A 24 3.70 4.21 -3.05
N PHE A 25 2.69 5.09 -2.99
CA PHE A 25 1.30 4.71 -3.26
C PHE A 25 1.13 4.14 -4.67
N LYS A 26 1.76 4.76 -5.68
CA LYS A 26 1.78 4.25 -7.04
C LYS A 26 2.32 2.82 -7.12
N THR A 27 3.40 2.53 -6.41
CA THR A 27 3.99 1.19 -6.34
C THR A 27 3.03 0.19 -5.71
N ILE A 28 2.37 0.56 -4.61
CA ILE A 28 1.34 -0.26 -3.96
C ILE A 28 0.20 -0.60 -4.94
N TYR A 29 -0.29 0.38 -5.70
CA TYR A 29 -1.34 0.14 -6.70
C TYR A 29 -0.89 -0.76 -7.84
N ARG A 30 0.36 -0.62 -8.30
CA ARG A 30 0.91 -1.50 -9.33
C ARG A 30 1.00 -2.95 -8.87
N VAL A 31 1.47 -3.18 -7.64
CA VAL A 31 1.61 -4.52 -7.08
C VAL A 31 0.25 -5.18 -6.85
N ILE A 32 -0.71 -4.43 -6.30
CA ILE A 32 -2.01 -4.99 -5.89
C ILE A 32 -3.01 -5.04 -7.04
N LEU A 33 -3.03 -4.04 -7.92
CA LEU A 33 -4.08 -3.83 -8.92
C LEU A 33 -3.56 -3.78 -10.37
N GLY A 34 -2.24 -3.75 -10.58
CA GLY A 34 -1.66 -3.59 -11.92
C GLY A 34 -1.88 -2.21 -12.56
N VAL A 35 -2.30 -1.20 -11.78
CA VAL A 35 -2.60 0.15 -12.27
C VAL A 35 -1.83 1.23 -11.54
N ASP A 36 -1.71 2.40 -12.15
CA ASP A 36 -0.91 3.53 -11.63
C ASP A 36 -1.61 4.34 -10.53
N GLN A 37 -2.94 4.20 -10.39
CA GLN A 37 -3.75 4.95 -9.43
C GLN A 37 -4.92 4.10 -8.93
N GLY A 38 -5.41 4.37 -7.74
CA GLY A 38 -6.51 3.62 -7.13
C GLY A 38 -7.16 4.34 -5.95
N PRO A 39 -8.12 3.69 -5.28
CA PRO A 39 -8.75 4.23 -4.08
C PRO A 39 -7.72 4.36 -2.94
N ARG A 40 -8.09 5.01 -1.83
CA ARG A 40 -7.21 5.18 -0.66
C ARG A 40 -6.59 3.84 -0.24
N ALA A 41 -5.26 3.76 -0.22
CA ALA A 41 -4.52 2.51 -0.03
C ALA A 41 -4.85 1.81 1.29
N GLY A 42 -4.99 2.56 2.38
CA GLY A 42 -5.38 1.99 3.68
C GLY A 42 -6.76 1.33 3.65
N SER A 43 -7.74 1.92 2.94
CA SER A 43 -9.05 1.30 2.75
C SER A 43 -8.97 0.05 1.88
N LEU A 44 -8.19 0.11 0.80
CA LEU A 44 -7.98 -1.03 -0.11
C LEU A 44 -7.36 -2.23 0.62
N ILE A 45 -6.29 -2.00 1.38
CA ILE A 45 -5.62 -3.06 2.17
C ILE A 45 -6.54 -3.59 3.26
N LYS A 46 -7.37 -2.74 3.88
CA LYS A 46 -8.34 -3.19 4.88
C LYS A 46 -9.40 -4.12 4.29
N ILE A 47 -9.86 -3.83 3.07
CA ILE A 47 -10.86 -4.65 2.34
C ILE A 47 -10.24 -5.98 1.88
N ILE A 48 -9.04 -5.94 1.30
CA ILE A 48 -8.36 -7.15 0.79
C ILE A 48 -7.86 -8.04 1.94
N GLY A 49 -7.44 -7.43 3.04
CA GLY A 49 -6.84 -8.11 4.18
C GLY A 49 -5.32 -8.17 4.11
N VAL A 50 -4.68 -7.92 5.26
CA VAL A 50 -3.21 -7.82 5.37
C VAL A 50 -2.50 -9.12 4.96
N GLU A 51 -3.05 -10.28 5.32
CA GLU A 51 -2.46 -11.56 4.95
C GLU A 51 -2.46 -11.80 3.44
N ARG A 52 -3.56 -11.47 2.76
CA ARG A 52 -3.63 -11.56 1.29
C ARG A 52 -2.65 -10.60 0.62
N ILE A 53 -2.45 -9.40 1.18
CA ILE A 53 -1.44 -8.45 0.68
C ILE A 53 -0.02 -9.01 0.84
N LYS A 54 0.30 -9.67 1.96
CA LYS A 54 1.60 -10.32 2.16
C LYS A 54 1.85 -11.42 1.15
N GLU A 55 0.84 -12.25 0.85
CA GLU A 55 0.91 -13.27 -0.19
C GLU A 55 1.23 -12.65 -1.55
N ILE A 56 0.45 -11.64 -1.98
CA ILE A 56 0.68 -10.95 -3.25
C ILE A 56 2.11 -10.41 -3.32
N ILE A 57 2.58 -9.70 -2.28
CA ILE A 57 3.94 -9.14 -2.27
C ILE A 57 5.01 -10.24 -2.35
N SER A 58 4.77 -11.41 -1.75
CA SER A 58 5.71 -12.53 -1.81
C SER A 58 5.88 -13.12 -3.21
N GLU A 59 4.88 -12.97 -4.09
CA GLU A 59 4.96 -13.39 -5.49
C GLU A 59 5.88 -12.47 -6.34
N TYR A 60 6.20 -11.27 -5.84
CA TYR A 60 7.09 -10.31 -6.51
C TYR A 60 8.54 -10.34 -5.99
N ARG A 61 8.91 -11.30 -5.13
CA ARG A 61 10.26 -11.47 -4.58
C ARG A 61 11.15 -12.39 -5.41
#